data_AF-A0A847LLH6-F1
#
_entry.id   AF-A0A847LLH6-F1
#
_cell.length_a   1.000
_cell.length_b   1.000
_cell.length_c   1.000
_cell.angle_alpha   90.00
_cell.angle_beta   90.00
_cell.angle_gamma   90.00
#
_symmetry.space_group_name_H-M   'P 1'
#
loop_
_entity.id
_entity.type
_entity.pdbx_description
1 polymer ?
#
loop_
_entity_poly.entity_id
_entity_poly.type
_entity_poly.pdbx_seq_one_letter_code
_entity_poly.pdbx_strand_id
1 'polypeptide(L)'
;MGGSDKGDKKNDGKGKDGMNPATRQAMTAVLDRFKDPTSADWRHGWVGMEPTFQSERSIALWKELAAQEGGEDKYFEHEYMLSTERKIGKAIDDKYEEKRKDGKPFCPFAKVKRDEEPDQWGVVRQCLEFRWDDEKLPKFNVRMSIDPETFEYSIKPVPLAWFYEDDFVRFLEEFCWEVPLKMGLVPTIAHGGAQFSISAKCFLGGSLLADDIATRLNHPELSTFIMDWPNPDDRPLRATRERFAAVRRVLETYWNGGFHPAVTGERRAGQAILDEWWVPATAPRPDLMDPQRGPVGDARQVFQTNFTFGRAFRFLGQNVHPGYWQSQHPKETGYRPDQIMRYSEINLNRMQIAGECHVKSGKTLDAERVPAFDTPLDLGMLYDEASWEDRGQMGRTSARDFTEALLLDVHYAQWLQAHPHVKVIDSLAQDQILGGAVETLRRHGPARLDELRREAEKENLEASRGRVKSDWIEPETLLWESWKVLPVGEKVGIAREVVGGFVERVAAAASVDPRGKKIADDPMEWHRHRILPVLWEVLDRPEAGLAAGDPVRRELEAWKAKRAEYLARRPVFSLVGLPEPWK
;
A
#
# COMPACT_ATOMS: atom_id res chain seq x y z
N MET A 1 28.26 47.30 53.33
CA MET A 1 26.81 47.20 53.53
C MET A 1 26.20 47.99 52.38
N GLY A 2 25.77 47.39 51.26
CA GLY A 2 24.76 46.32 51.12
C GLY A 2 23.42 47.03 50.82
N GLY A 3 22.70 46.77 49.74
CA GLY A 3 22.84 45.82 48.64
C GLY A 3 21.93 46.27 47.49
N SER A 4 22.28 45.82 46.29
CA SER A 4 21.60 46.10 45.03
C SER A 4 20.27 45.36 44.92
N ASP A 5 19.27 46.08 44.45
CA ASP A 5 17.95 45.57 44.08
C ASP A 5 18.06 44.68 42.83
N LYS A 6 17.84 43.37 43.00
CA LYS A 6 17.71 42.41 41.91
C LYS A 6 16.25 42.36 41.49
N GLY A 7 15.94 42.97 40.34
CA GLY A 7 14.70 42.72 39.64
C GLY A 7 14.66 41.29 39.11
N ASP A 8 13.68 40.52 39.59
CA ASP A 8 13.32 39.20 39.08
C ASP A 8 12.94 39.29 37.60
N LYS A 9 13.81 38.76 36.74
CA LYS A 9 13.44 38.39 35.38
C LYS A 9 12.56 37.14 35.45
N LYS A 10 11.26 37.30 35.18
CA LYS A 10 10.40 36.21 34.76
C LYS A 10 11.08 35.49 33.59
N ASN A 11 11.44 34.25 33.86
CA ASN A 11 12.00 33.33 32.89
C ASN A 11 10.83 32.80 32.06
N ASP A 12 10.45 33.55 31.02
CA ASP A 12 9.48 33.08 30.03
C ASP A 12 10.15 31.91 29.29
N GLY A 13 9.75 30.69 29.62
CA GLY A 13 10.28 29.43 29.11
C GLY A 13 10.07 29.25 27.60
N LYS A 14 10.78 30.04 26.79
CA LYS A 14 11.08 29.69 25.41
C LYS A 14 12.20 28.67 25.44
N GLY A 15 11.83 27.39 25.48
CA GLY A 15 12.75 26.31 25.17
C GLY A 15 13.43 26.60 23.83
N LYS A 16 14.73 26.26 23.73
CA LYS A 16 15.55 26.41 22.52
C LYS A 16 15.11 25.50 21.37
N ASP A 17 14.04 24.75 21.55
CA ASP A 17 13.55 23.75 20.61
C ASP A 17 12.26 24.32 20.01
N GLY A 18 12.30 24.70 18.73
CA GLY A 18 11.20 25.38 18.03
C GLY A 18 9.91 24.57 17.84
N MET A 19 9.84 23.35 18.38
CA MET A 19 8.67 22.49 18.32
C MET A 19 7.69 22.84 19.46
N ASN A 20 6.39 22.76 19.16
CA ASN A 20 5.36 22.77 20.19
C ASN A 20 5.62 21.62 21.19
N PRO A 21 5.85 21.92 22.50
CA PRO A 21 6.14 20.89 23.50
C PRO A 21 5.08 19.79 23.59
N ALA A 22 3.81 20.11 23.32
CA ALA A 22 2.72 19.15 23.32
C ALA A 22 2.86 18.12 22.18
N THR A 23 3.15 18.59 20.96
CA THR A 23 3.37 17.71 19.80
C THR A 23 4.59 16.82 20.01
N ARG A 24 5.68 17.37 20.57
CA ARG A 24 6.87 16.57 20.91
C ARG A 24 6.55 15.47 21.91
N GLN A 25 5.80 15.80 22.97
CA GLN A 25 5.37 14.84 23.96
C GLN A 25 4.49 13.74 23.34
N ALA A 26 3.54 14.11 22.47
CA ALA A 26 2.69 13.15 21.77
C ALA A 26 3.50 12.18 20.89
N MET A 27 4.44 12.71 20.09
CA MET A 27 5.27 11.88 19.20
C MET A 27 6.21 10.94 19.98
N THR A 28 6.81 11.41 21.08
CA THR A 28 7.75 10.59 21.86
C THR A 28 7.06 9.53 22.73
N ALA A 29 5.81 9.76 23.17
CA ALA A 29 5.08 8.86 24.06
C ALA A 29 4.80 7.45 23.48
N VAL A 30 4.83 7.31 22.15
CA VAL A 30 4.54 6.03 21.46
C VAL A 30 5.79 5.20 21.14
N LEU A 31 6.99 5.78 21.27
CA LEU A 31 8.24 5.21 20.77
C LEU A 31 8.67 3.92 21.47
N ASP A 32 8.29 3.71 22.72
CA ASP A 32 8.64 2.50 23.46
C ASP A 32 7.76 1.29 23.11
N ARG A 33 6.62 1.51 22.44
CA ARG A 33 5.58 0.48 22.26
C ARG A 33 5.18 0.22 20.82
N PHE A 34 5.45 1.14 19.89
CA PHE A 34 4.98 0.98 18.50
C PHE A 34 5.56 -0.28 17.82
N LYS A 35 6.74 -0.75 18.23
CA LYS A 35 7.32 -2.01 17.72
C LYS A 35 6.92 -3.26 18.51
N ASP A 36 6.29 -3.11 19.68
CA ASP A 36 5.93 -4.25 20.52
C ASP A 36 4.94 -5.18 19.77
N PRO A 37 5.35 -6.41 19.42
CA PRO A 37 4.51 -7.32 18.65
C PRO A 37 3.34 -7.86 19.49
N THR A 38 3.42 -7.81 20.82
CA THR A 38 2.44 -8.46 21.72
C THR A 38 1.08 -7.77 21.77
N SER A 39 0.93 -6.61 21.12
CA SER A 39 -0.31 -5.84 21.09
C SER A 39 -0.82 -5.64 19.67
N ALA A 40 -2.04 -6.11 19.41
CA ALA A 40 -2.78 -5.85 18.17
C ALA A 40 -3.47 -4.46 18.13
N ASP A 41 -3.23 -3.62 19.14
CA ASP A 41 -3.85 -2.30 19.25
C ASP A 41 -3.26 -1.30 18.24
N TRP A 42 -4.14 -0.63 17.49
CA TRP A 42 -3.79 0.40 16.51
C TRP A 42 -2.98 1.56 17.10
N ARG A 43 -3.13 1.87 18.40
CA ARG A 43 -2.31 2.90 19.09
C ARG A 43 -0.82 2.56 19.12
N HIS A 44 -0.50 1.28 19.01
CA HIS A 44 0.86 0.77 18.90
C HIS A 44 1.18 0.32 17.47
N GLY A 45 0.33 0.61 16.49
CA GLY A 45 0.58 0.31 15.10
C GLY A 45 1.70 1.16 14.52
N TRP A 46 2.33 0.66 13.46
CA TRP A 46 3.32 1.39 12.69
C TRP A 46 3.08 1.23 11.21
N VAL A 47 3.63 2.15 10.45
CA VAL A 47 3.47 2.28 9.00
C VAL A 47 4.85 2.32 8.35
N GLY A 48 5.06 1.56 7.28
CA GLY A 48 6.14 1.80 6.34
C GLY A 48 5.59 2.61 5.17
N MET A 49 6.32 3.62 4.72
CA MET A 49 5.97 4.41 3.54
C MET A 49 7.08 4.33 2.49
N GLU A 50 6.66 4.25 1.23
CA GLU A 50 7.54 4.13 0.07
C GLU A 50 7.13 5.14 -1.03
N PRO A 51 7.20 6.48 -0.78
CA PRO A 51 6.93 7.44 -1.84
C PRO A 51 8.01 7.43 -2.90
N THR A 52 7.59 7.44 -4.17
CA THR A 52 8.47 7.42 -5.33
C THR A 52 8.37 8.69 -6.17
N PHE A 53 9.49 9.05 -6.81
CA PHE A 53 9.60 10.19 -7.70
C PHE A 53 10.41 9.81 -8.94
N GLN A 54 10.04 10.36 -10.09
CA GLN A 54 10.66 10.05 -11.37
C GLN A 54 11.11 11.32 -12.10
N SER A 55 12.00 11.15 -13.08
CA SER A 55 12.29 12.15 -14.10
C SER A 55 12.24 11.52 -15.49
N GLU A 56 12.07 12.32 -16.54
CA GLU A 56 12.20 11.81 -17.92
C GLU A 56 13.52 11.07 -18.14
N ARG A 57 14.60 11.53 -17.46
CA ARG A 57 15.91 10.91 -17.55
C ARG A 57 16.00 9.57 -16.80
N SER A 58 15.39 9.43 -15.63
CA SER A 58 15.39 8.14 -14.91
C SER A 58 14.64 7.06 -15.70
N ILE A 59 13.53 7.43 -16.35
CA ILE A 59 12.75 6.52 -17.21
C ILE A 59 13.54 6.17 -18.49
N ALA A 60 14.12 7.16 -19.16
CA ALA A 60 14.91 6.93 -20.38
C ALA A 60 16.13 6.03 -20.12
N LEU A 61 16.84 6.23 -19.00
CA LEU A 61 17.98 5.40 -18.62
C LEU A 61 17.58 3.96 -18.33
N TRP A 62 16.44 3.73 -17.65
CA TRP A 62 15.97 2.37 -17.40
C TRP A 62 15.69 1.66 -18.72
N LYS A 63 14.94 2.30 -19.62
CA LYS A 63 14.62 1.76 -20.94
C LYS A 63 15.86 1.42 -21.77
N GLU A 64 16.88 2.27 -21.73
CA GLU A 64 18.14 2.04 -22.46
C GLU A 64 18.96 0.89 -21.87
N LEU A 65 19.10 0.86 -20.55
CA LEU A 65 20.02 -0.05 -19.86
C LEU A 65 19.39 -1.42 -19.63
N ALA A 66 18.14 -1.50 -19.14
CA ALA A 66 17.48 -2.77 -18.83
C ALA A 66 17.29 -3.69 -20.06
N ALA A 67 17.31 -3.13 -21.27
CA ALA A 67 17.29 -3.90 -22.51
C ALA A 67 18.55 -4.75 -22.76
N GLN A 68 19.63 -4.49 -22.01
CA GLN A 68 20.94 -5.14 -22.18
C GLN A 68 21.20 -6.16 -21.05
N GLU A 69 21.98 -7.20 -21.36
CA GLU A 69 22.45 -8.13 -20.33
C GLU A 69 23.34 -7.41 -19.30
N GLY A 70 23.02 -7.56 -18.01
CA GLY A 70 23.68 -6.85 -16.91
C GLY A 70 23.39 -5.35 -16.87
N GLY A 71 22.44 -4.85 -17.66
CA GLY A 71 22.13 -3.42 -17.72
C GLY A 71 21.31 -2.89 -16.54
N GLU A 72 20.53 -3.74 -15.86
CA GLU A 72 19.83 -3.37 -14.62
C GLU A 72 20.82 -2.93 -13.53
N ASP A 73 21.89 -3.69 -13.30
CA ASP A 73 22.94 -3.32 -12.33
C ASP A 73 23.59 -1.97 -12.71
N LYS A 74 23.88 -1.78 -14.02
CA LYS A 74 24.43 -0.52 -14.53
C LYS A 74 23.49 0.66 -14.31
N TYR A 75 22.18 0.45 -14.32
CA TYR A 75 21.20 1.49 -14.02
C TYR A 75 21.30 1.91 -12.55
N PHE A 76 21.31 0.95 -11.63
CA PHE A 76 21.39 1.19 -10.19
C PHE A 76 22.73 1.83 -9.75
N GLU A 77 23.78 1.65 -10.55
CA GLU A 77 25.11 2.26 -10.36
C GLU A 77 25.33 3.53 -11.19
N HIS A 78 24.37 3.93 -12.03
CA HIS A 78 24.56 5.00 -12.99
C HIS A 78 24.82 6.36 -12.29
N GLU A 79 25.81 7.12 -12.78
CA GLU A 79 26.24 8.38 -12.16
C GLU A 79 25.09 9.39 -11.98
N TYR A 80 24.19 9.49 -12.96
CA TYR A 80 23.00 10.34 -12.84
C TYR A 80 22.12 9.95 -11.66
N MET A 81 21.86 8.65 -11.46
CA MET A 81 20.99 8.17 -10.39
C MET A 81 21.64 8.48 -9.04
N LEU A 82 22.88 8.02 -8.86
CA LEU A 82 23.64 8.22 -7.62
C LEU A 82 23.87 9.71 -7.29
N SER A 83 24.18 10.54 -8.28
CA SER A 83 24.42 11.97 -8.06
C SER A 83 23.15 12.74 -7.74
N THR A 84 22.01 12.35 -8.32
CA THR A 84 20.70 12.95 -8.02
C THR A 84 20.30 12.62 -6.59
N GLU A 85 20.37 11.35 -6.21
CA GLU A 85 20.12 10.87 -4.84
C GLU A 85 20.98 11.61 -3.79
N ARG A 86 22.30 11.71 -4.01
CA ARG A 86 23.21 12.47 -3.13
C ARG A 86 22.83 13.94 -2.99
N LYS A 87 22.41 14.59 -4.08
CA LYS A 87 21.98 15.99 -4.05
C LYS A 87 20.69 16.17 -3.26
N ILE A 88 19.74 15.24 -3.39
CA ILE A 88 18.50 15.26 -2.61
C ILE A 88 18.83 15.09 -1.13
N GLY A 89 19.61 14.07 -0.76
CA GLY A 89 20.01 13.84 0.63
C GLY A 89 20.68 15.06 1.26
N LYS A 90 21.60 15.70 0.52
CA LYS A 90 22.22 16.96 0.95
C LYS A 90 21.22 18.12 1.08
N ALA A 91 20.32 18.28 0.12
CA ALA A 91 19.35 19.37 0.13
C ALA A 91 18.35 19.25 1.29
N ILE A 92 17.96 18.02 1.66
CA ILE A 92 17.12 17.77 2.84
C ILE A 92 17.88 18.15 4.11
N ASP A 93 19.13 17.67 4.27
CA ASP A 93 20.00 17.98 5.41
C ASP A 93 20.17 19.50 5.60
N ASP A 94 20.57 20.20 4.54
CA ASP A 94 20.74 21.66 4.55
C ASP A 94 19.42 22.39 4.89
N LYS A 95 18.31 22.01 4.26
CA LYS A 95 16.98 22.63 4.49
C LYS A 95 16.52 22.38 5.92
N TYR A 96 16.72 21.17 6.46
CA TYR A 96 16.32 20.82 7.82
C TYR A 96 17.09 21.65 8.84
N GLU A 97 18.41 21.75 8.71
CA GLU A 97 19.23 22.55 9.62
C GLU A 97 18.89 24.04 9.57
N GLU A 98 18.55 24.59 8.41
CA GLU A 98 18.04 25.96 8.27
C GLU A 98 16.72 26.13 9.02
N LYS A 99 15.71 25.32 8.72
CA LYS A 99 14.37 25.44 9.32
C LYS A 99 14.36 25.15 10.82
N ARG A 100 15.22 24.25 11.29
CA ARG A 100 15.43 23.99 12.71
C ARG A 100 16.00 25.20 13.43
N LYS A 101 17.04 25.86 12.87
CA LYS A 101 17.62 27.10 13.44
C LYS A 101 16.63 28.24 13.47
N ASP A 102 15.73 28.31 12.48
CA ASP A 102 14.62 29.26 12.43
C ASP A 102 13.50 28.95 13.45
N GLY A 103 13.61 27.84 14.19
CA GLY A 103 12.62 27.42 15.18
C GLY A 103 11.27 27.05 14.55
N LYS A 104 11.27 26.42 13.36
CA LYS A 104 10.04 25.96 12.74
C LYS A 104 9.40 24.80 13.54
N PRO A 105 8.07 24.80 13.74
CA PRO A 105 7.40 23.80 14.58
C PRO A 105 7.43 22.38 14.00
N PHE A 106 7.56 22.25 12.68
CA PHE A 106 7.67 20.99 11.95
C PHE A 106 9.10 20.43 11.90
N CYS A 107 10.03 20.92 12.73
CA CYS A 107 11.36 20.35 12.90
C CYS A 107 11.46 19.63 14.26
N PRO A 108 10.87 18.42 14.41
CA PRO A 108 10.75 17.76 15.71
C PRO A 108 12.06 17.21 16.28
N PHE A 109 13.04 16.95 15.42
CA PHE A 109 14.30 16.31 15.76
C PHE A 109 15.40 17.33 16.07
N ALA A 110 16.26 16.97 17.01
CA ALA A 110 17.37 17.79 17.46
C ALA A 110 18.43 18.03 16.37
N LYS A 111 18.67 17.00 15.57
CA LYS A 111 19.67 16.99 14.50
C LYS A 111 19.29 15.98 13.42
N VAL A 112 19.79 16.21 12.22
CA VAL A 112 19.85 15.22 11.14
C VAL A 112 21.31 14.83 10.92
N LYS A 113 21.56 13.54 10.70
CA LYS A 113 22.86 13.03 10.25
C LYS A 113 22.65 12.39 8.88
N ARG A 114 23.41 12.84 7.90
CA ARG A 114 23.50 12.16 6.60
C ARG A 114 24.56 11.08 6.66
N ASP A 115 24.17 9.85 6.34
CA ASP A 115 25.01 8.65 6.33
C ASP A 115 24.93 7.95 4.96
N GLU A 116 25.84 7.00 4.75
CA GLU A 116 25.92 6.19 3.55
C GLU A 116 25.84 4.70 3.93
N GLU A 117 24.76 4.02 3.53
CA GLU A 117 24.49 2.62 3.86
C GLU A 117 24.37 1.78 2.58
N PRO A 118 24.90 0.54 2.54
CA PRO A 118 24.62 -0.36 1.42
C PRO A 118 23.15 -0.80 1.42
N ASP A 119 22.51 -0.75 0.25
CA ASP A 119 21.18 -1.29 0.03
C ASP A 119 21.17 -2.84 0.00
N GLN A 120 20.01 -3.43 -0.27
CA GLN A 120 19.85 -4.89 -0.33
C GLN A 120 20.68 -5.56 -1.45
N TRP A 121 21.16 -4.78 -2.42
CA TRP A 121 22.00 -5.21 -3.53
C TRP A 121 23.48 -4.85 -3.31
N GLY A 122 23.83 -4.25 -2.16
CA GLY A 122 25.19 -3.88 -1.79
C GLY A 122 25.65 -2.53 -2.34
N VAL A 123 24.76 -1.76 -2.98
CA VAL A 123 25.11 -0.44 -3.52
C VAL A 123 24.90 0.62 -2.45
N VAL A 124 25.87 1.52 -2.28
CA VAL A 124 25.84 2.56 -1.25
C VAL A 124 24.81 3.64 -1.58
N ARG A 125 23.86 3.86 -0.67
CA ARG A 125 22.78 4.84 -0.74
C ARG A 125 22.82 5.84 0.41
N GLN A 126 22.13 6.97 0.26
CA GLN A 126 21.93 7.97 1.28
C GLN A 126 20.92 7.49 2.33
N CYS A 127 21.28 7.65 3.60
CA CYS A 127 20.40 7.46 4.74
C CYS A 127 20.42 8.74 5.58
N LEU A 128 19.26 9.37 5.78
CA LEU A 128 19.12 10.51 6.67
C LEU A 128 18.57 10.05 8.02
N GLU A 129 19.38 10.17 9.06
CA GLU A 129 19.02 9.82 10.42
C GLU A 129 18.60 11.07 11.20
N PHE A 130 17.32 11.19 11.48
CA PHE A 130 16.79 12.23 12.34
C PHE A 130 16.75 11.75 13.79
N ARG A 131 17.38 12.52 14.69
CA ARG A 131 17.65 12.11 16.07
C ARG A 131 17.02 13.09 17.06
N TRP A 132 16.44 12.55 18.13
CA TRP A 132 15.95 13.31 19.28
C TRP A 132 17.10 13.87 20.11
N ASP A 133 16.80 14.82 21.02
CA ASP A 133 17.79 15.29 22.01
C ASP A 133 18.14 14.19 23.01
N ASP A 134 17.17 13.33 23.34
CA ASP A 134 17.42 12.11 24.10
C ASP A 134 17.87 11.01 23.13
N GLU A 135 19.17 10.73 23.12
CA GLU A 135 19.78 9.72 22.24
C GLU A 135 19.34 8.28 22.56
N LYS A 136 18.61 8.04 23.65
CA LYS A 136 17.99 6.74 23.95
C LYS A 136 16.74 6.48 23.12
N LEU A 137 16.06 7.53 22.63
CA LEU A 137 14.88 7.39 21.81
C LEU A 137 15.26 6.89 20.40
N PRO A 138 14.43 6.04 19.79
CA PRO A 138 14.68 5.54 18.44
C PRO A 138 14.76 6.68 17.42
N LYS A 139 15.76 6.59 16.53
CA LYS A 139 15.94 7.50 15.40
C LYS A 139 14.85 7.28 14.34
N PHE A 140 14.50 8.35 13.62
CA PHE A 140 13.66 8.28 12.42
C PHE A 140 14.57 8.30 11.19
N ASN A 141 14.48 7.28 10.34
CA ASN A 141 15.35 7.15 9.17
C ASN A 141 14.57 7.40 7.89
N VAL A 142 15.13 8.22 7.02
CA VAL A 142 14.71 8.35 5.62
C VAL A 142 15.81 7.74 4.76
N ARG A 143 15.57 6.52 4.28
CA ARG A 143 16.50 5.81 3.39
C ARG A 143 16.09 6.06 1.96
N MET A 144 17.03 6.45 1.12
CA MET A 144 16.82 6.56 -0.31
C MET A 144 17.18 5.23 -0.96
N SER A 145 16.35 4.79 -1.89
CA SER A 145 16.54 3.63 -2.75
C SER A 145 16.32 4.05 -4.21
N ILE A 146 16.76 3.18 -5.11
CA ILE A 146 16.46 3.29 -6.53
C ILE A 146 15.81 1.98 -6.91
N ASP A 147 14.61 2.08 -7.47
CA ASP A 147 13.89 0.99 -8.10
C ASP A 147 13.78 1.29 -9.61
N PRO A 148 13.32 0.35 -10.46
CA PRO A 148 13.11 0.62 -11.88
C PRO A 148 12.41 1.95 -12.11
N GLU A 149 13.02 2.82 -12.93
CA GLU A 149 12.49 4.14 -13.31
C GLU A 149 12.41 5.20 -12.20
N THR A 150 12.60 4.84 -10.93
CA THR A 150 12.22 5.67 -9.78
C THR A 150 13.33 5.92 -8.75
N PHE A 151 13.23 7.06 -8.08
CA PHE A 151 13.83 7.30 -6.77
C PHE A 151 12.78 6.99 -5.72
N GLU A 152 13.09 6.07 -4.81
CA GLU A 152 12.19 5.61 -3.76
C GLU A 152 12.71 6.06 -2.39
N TYR A 153 11.78 6.36 -1.48
CA TYR A 153 12.08 6.64 -0.09
C TYR A 153 11.59 5.49 0.77
N SER A 154 12.47 4.61 1.25
CA SER A 154 12.07 3.58 2.22
C SER A 154 12.09 4.15 3.63
N ILE A 155 10.92 4.54 4.14
CA ILE A 155 10.77 5.12 5.48
C ILE A 155 9.94 4.14 6.32
N LYS A 156 10.62 3.35 7.13
CA LYS A 156 9.97 2.38 8.01
C LYS A 156 10.82 2.04 9.23
N PRO A 157 10.21 1.70 10.37
CA PRO A 157 8.79 1.89 10.69
C PRO A 157 8.51 3.30 11.24
N VAL A 158 7.34 3.85 10.92
CA VAL A 158 6.82 5.15 11.42
C VAL A 158 5.64 4.88 12.35
N PRO A 159 5.62 5.38 13.59
CA PRO A 159 4.45 5.22 14.46
C PRO A 159 3.18 5.78 13.81
N LEU A 160 2.11 4.98 13.73
CA LEU A 160 0.84 5.39 13.11
C LEU A 160 0.27 6.65 13.78
N ALA A 161 0.48 6.80 15.08
CA ALA A 161 0.03 7.95 15.85
C ALA A 161 0.58 9.30 15.32
N TRP A 162 1.74 9.30 14.67
CA TRP A 162 2.36 10.54 14.18
C TRP A 162 1.60 11.16 13.01
N PHE A 163 0.84 10.38 12.24
CA PHE A 163 0.05 10.90 11.11
C PHE A 163 -1.15 11.74 11.53
N TYR A 164 -1.50 11.74 12.83
CA TYR A 164 -2.49 12.64 13.39
C TYR A 164 -1.90 14.00 13.79
N GLU A 165 -0.57 14.14 13.78
CA GLU A 165 0.13 15.37 14.15
C GLU A 165 0.43 16.20 12.89
N ASP A 166 -0.24 17.34 12.72
CA ASP A 166 -0.09 18.20 11.54
C ASP A 166 1.37 18.65 11.32
N ASP A 167 2.15 18.85 12.38
CA ASP A 167 3.58 19.21 12.29
C ASP A 167 4.43 18.07 11.70
N PHE A 168 4.08 16.80 11.95
CA PHE A 168 4.77 15.66 11.34
C PHE A 168 4.41 15.51 9.87
N VAL A 169 3.13 15.68 9.52
CA VAL A 169 2.71 15.69 8.10
C VAL A 169 3.40 16.82 7.35
N ARG A 170 3.54 18.00 7.98
CA ARG A 170 4.28 19.12 7.42
C ARG A 170 5.80 18.86 7.32
N PHE A 171 6.39 18.14 8.27
CA PHE A 171 7.78 17.69 8.17
C PHE A 171 7.97 16.85 6.90
N LEU A 172 7.10 15.86 6.66
CA LEU A 172 7.15 15.02 5.45
C LEU A 172 6.97 15.86 4.19
N GLU A 173 6.02 16.81 4.18
CA GLU A 173 5.78 17.71 3.05
C GLU A 173 7.06 18.49 2.70
N GLU A 174 7.62 19.19 3.69
CA GLU A 174 8.74 20.11 3.49
C GLU A 174 10.03 19.39 3.09
N PHE A 175 10.27 18.19 3.60
CA PHE A 175 11.55 17.50 3.45
C PHE A 175 11.49 16.31 2.49
N CYS A 176 10.45 15.48 2.53
CA CYS A 176 10.34 14.28 1.71
C CYS A 176 9.62 14.50 0.38
N TRP A 177 8.77 15.53 0.25
CA TRP A 177 8.07 15.86 -1.01
C TRP A 177 8.61 17.11 -1.70
N GLU A 178 8.67 18.25 -1.01
CA GLU A 178 9.04 19.50 -1.67
C GLU A 178 10.47 19.50 -2.23
N VAL A 179 11.41 18.84 -1.56
CA VAL A 179 12.81 18.79 -2.01
C VAL A 179 12.95 18.07 -3.34
N PRO A 180 12.50 16.81 -3.52
CA PRO A 180 12.56 16.16 -4.82
C PRO A 180 11.75 16.92 -5.89
N LEU A 181 10.58 17.47 -5.55
CA LEU A 181 9.78 18.28 -6.47
C LEU A 181 10.53 19.52 -7.00
N LYS A 182 11.19 20.28 -6.11
CA LYS A 182 12.01 21.44 -6.48
C LYS A 182 13.24 21.08 -7.30
N MET A 183 13.66 19.81 -7.24
CA MET A 183 14.75 19.27 -8.04
C MET A 183 14.29 18.71 -9.40
N GLY A 184 13.01 18.88 -9.74
CA GLY A 184 12.43 18.46 -11.01
C GLY A 184 12.09 16.97 -11.08
N LEU A 185 12.06 16.27 -9.94
CA LEU A 185 11.46 14.95 -9.85
C LEU A 185 9.97 15.10 -9.60
N VAL A 186 9.15 14.18 -10.09
CA VAL A 186 7.70 14.22 -9.92
C VAL A 186 7.13 12.83 -9.67
N PRO A 187 6.08 12.71 -8.83
CA PRO A 187 5.34 11.48 -8.72
C PRO A 187 4.50 11.27 -9.99
N THR A 188 4.43 10.02 -10.44
CA THR A 188 3.64 9.62 -11.61
C THR A 188 2.70 8.47 -11.25
N ILE A 189 1.82 8.09 -12.18
CA ILE A 189 0.92 6.93 -12.02
C ILE A 189 1.51 5.70 -12.74
N ALA A 190 2.11 5.88 -13.91
CA ALA A 190 2.56 4.77 -14.76
C ALA A 190 3.91 4.16 -14.35
N HIS A 191 4.76 4.92 -13.65
CA HIS A 191 6.16 4.55 -13.42
C HIS A 191 6.52 4.36 -11.95
N GLY A 192 5.58 4.53 -11.02
CA GLY A 192 5.85 4.32 -9.61
C GLY A 192 4.71 4.76 -8.73
N GLY A 193 4.77 4.36 -7.45
CA GLY A 193 3.71 4.60 -6.49
C GLY A 193 4.12 5.29 -5.21
N ALA A 194 3.20 5.32 -4.26
CA ALA A 194 3.51 5.66 -2.89
C ALA A 194 2.91 4.58 -1.99
N GLN A 195 3.50 3.39 -2.08
CA GLN A 195 3.05 2.22 -1.35
C GLN A 195 3.20 2.45 0.15
N PHE A 196 2.37 1.76 0.93
CA PHE A 196 2.53 1.72 2.36
C PHE A 196 2.23 0.35 2.92
N SER A 197 2.85 0.06 4.06
CA SER A 197 2.64 -1.15 4.81
C SER A 197 2.19 -0.79 6.21
N ILE A 198 1.35 -1.62 6.80
CA ILE A 198 0.86 -1.46 8.16
C ILE A 198 1.35 -2.67 8.96
N SER A 199 1.71 -2.46 10.22
CA SER A 199 2.14 -3.52 11.12
C SER A 199 1.13 -4.69 11.14
N ALA A 200 1.57 -5.89 10.78
CA ALA A 200 0.73 -7.08 10.63
C ALA A 200 -0.03 -7.42 11.92
N LYS A 201 0.55 -7.13 13.09
CA LYS A 201 -0.08 -7.34 14.39
C LYS A 201 -1.49 -6.71 14.50
N CYS A 202 -1.75 -5.60 13.81
CA CYS A 202 -3.05 -4.93 13.82
C CYS A 202 -4.13 -5.72 13.06
N PHE A 203 -3.75 -6.62 12.14
CA PHE A 203 -4.68 -7.42 11.32
C PHE A 203 -4.89 -8.84 11.85
N LEU A 204 -4.08 -9.29 12.81
CA LEU A 204 -4.07 -10.68 13.29
C LEU A 204 -4.98 -10.94 14.49
N GLY A 205 -5.76 -9.95 14.92
CA GLY A 205 -6.83 -10.08 15.91
C GLY A 205 -8.22 -10.19 15.25
N GLY A 206 -9.14 -10.90 15.91
CA GLY A 206 -10.50 -11.12 15.39
C GLY A 206 -10.50 -11.76 14.00
N SER A 207 -11.38 -11.32 13.10
CA SER A 207 -11.42 -11.72 11.69
C SER A 207 -10.87 -10.69 10.71
N LEU A 208 -10.21 -9.64 11.20
CA LEU A 208 -9.93 -8.44 10.40
C LEU A 208 -9.15 -8.72 9.11
N LEU A 209 -8.12 -9.57 9.14
CA LEU A 209 -7.38 -9.94 7.94
C LEU A 209 -8.29 -10.57 6.86
N ALA A 210 -9.23 -11.43 7.24
CA ALA A 210 -10.16 -12.05 6.30
C ALA A 210 -11.20 -11.04 5.80
N ASP A 211 -11.68 -10.16 6.67
CA ASP A 211 -12.67 -9.12 6.34
C ASP A 211 -12.10 -8.04 5.42
N ASP A 212 -10.83 -7.65 5.58
CA ASP A 212 -10.15 -6.72 4.67
C ASP A 212 -9.97 -7.34 3.27
N ILE A 213 -9.54 -8.61 3.20
CA ILE A 213 -9.42 -9.34 1.92
C ILE A 213 -10.80 -9.48 1.24
N ALA A 214 -11.84 -9.82 2.01
CA ALA A 214 -13.21 -9.91 1.49
C ALA A 214 -13.73 -8.55 1.01
N THR A 215 -13.40 -7.46 1.71
CA THR A 215 -13.70 -6.10 1.27
C THR A 215 -13.02 -5.79 -0.06
N ARG A 216 -11.71 -6.02 -0.19
CA ARG A 216 -10.99 -5.75 -1.45
C ARG A 216 -11.55 -6.57 -2.61
N LEU A 217 -11.99 -7.80 -2.35
CA LEU A 217 -12.70 -8.61 -3.34
C LEU A 217 -14.05 -8.01 -3.79
N ASN A 218 -14.72 -7.27 -2.91
CA ASN A 218 -15.98 -6.57 -3.19
C ASN A 218 -15.78 -5.16 -3.75
N HIS A 219 -14.59 -4.59 -3.59
CA HIS A 219 -14.24 -3.23 -3.96
C HIS A 219 -13.02 -3.18 -4.91
N PRO A 220 -13.08 -3.86 -6.08
CA PRO A 220 -11.96 -3.88 -7.03
C PRO A 220 -11.69 -2.49 -7.66
N GLU A 221 -12.56 -1.50 -7.44
CA GLU A 221 -12.33 -0.12 -7.83
C GLU A 221 -11.10 0.49 -7.15
N LEU A 222 -10.73 0.01 -5.96
CA LEU A 222 -9.59 0.53 -5.21
C LEU A 222 -8.30 0.42 -6.03
N SER A 223 -8.06 -0.73 -6.67
CA SER A 223 -6.90 -1.00 -7.53
C SER A 223 -7.13 -0.71 -9.02
N THR A 224 -8.25 -0.09 -9.42
CA THR A 224 -8.56 0.15 -10.86
C THR A 224 -8.97 1.57 -11.22
N PHE A 225 -9.84 2.20 -10.43
CA PHE A 225 -10.41 3.50 -10.74
C PHE A 225 -10.14 4.57 -9.68
N ILE A 226 -9.76 4.17 -8.47
CA ILE A 226 -9.65 5.07 -7.32
C ILE A 226 -8.20 5.29 -6.92
N MET A 227 -7.51 4.25 -6.46
CA MET A 227 -6.16 4.36 -5.89
C MET A 227 -5.09 3.90 -6.84
N ASP A 228 -5.44 3.37 -8.01
CA ASP A 228 -4.49 3.00 -9.03
C ASP A 228 -5.17 2.93 -10.40
N TRP A 229 -4.38 2.92 -11.47
CA TRP A 229 -4.78 2.23 -12.69
C TRP A 229 -4.37 0.76 -12.51
N PRO A 230 -5.08 -0.21 -13.12
CA PRO A 230 -4.65 -1.58 -13.00
C PRO A 230 -3.26 -1.68 -13.64
N ASN A 231 -2.25 -1.84 -12.79
CA ASN A 231 -0.90 -2.16 -13.21
C ASN A 231 -0.61 -3.59 -12.75
N PRO A 232 0.43 -4.22 -13.32
CA PRO A 232 0.70 -5.61 -13.00
C PRO A 232 1.07 -5.87 -11.53
N ASP A 233 1.59 -4.88 -10.81
CA ASP A 233 1.95 -4.99 -9.39
C ASP A 233 0.73 -4.86 -8.44
N ASP A 234 -0.34 -4.20 -8.88
CA ASP A 234 -1.53 -3.86 -8.08
C ASP A 234 -2.83 -4.44 -8.68
N ARG A 235 -2.84 -5.74 -9.00
CA ARG A 235 -4.05 -6.36 -9.57
C ARG A 235 -5.15 -6.58 -8.54
N PRO A 236 -6.43 -6.27 -8.89
CA PRO A 236 -7.57 -6.64 -8.07
C PRO A 236 -7.64 -8.14 -7.81
N LEU A 237 -8.07 -8.53 -6.61
CA LEU A 237 -8.36 -9.94 -6.27
C LEU A 237 -9.47 -10.56 -7.15
N ARG A 238 -10.24 -9.71 -7.85
CA ARG A 238 -11.32 -10.08 -8.79
C ARG A 238 -10.92 -9.96 -10.27
N ALA A 239 -9.65 -9.70 -10.59
CA ALA A 239 -9.22 -9.39 -11.96
C ALA A 239 -9.60 -10.46 -13.00
N THR A 240 -9.65 -11.75 -12.60
CA THR A 240 -10.15 -12.86 -13.44
C THR A 240 -11.19 -13.69 -12.67
N ARG A 241 -12.02 -14.46 -13.39
CA ARG A 241 -13.02 -15.37 -12.77
C ARG A 241 -12.37 -16.42 -11.87
N GLU A 242 -11.27 -16.99 -12.33
CA GLU A 242 -10.54 -18.03 -11.62
C GLU A 242 -9.86 -17.48 -10.37
N ARG A 243 -9.30 -16.26 -10.42
CA ARG A 243 -8.73 -15.58 -9.26
C ARG A 243 -9.83 -15.24 -8.24
N PHE A 244 -10.95 -14.67 -8.70
CA PHE A 244 -12.12 -14.44 -7.84
C PHE A 244 -12.58 -15.73 -7.15
N ALA A 245 -12.74 -16.82 -7.92
CA ALA A 245 -13.16 -18.10 -7.38
C ALA A 245 -12.15 -18.69 -6.38
N ALA A 246 -10.85 -18.50 -6.60
CA ALA A 246 -9.81 -18.95 -5.68
C ALA A 246 -9.83 -18.18 -4.36
N VAL A 247 -9.85 -16.85 -4.41
CA VAL A 247 -9.93 -15.98 -3.23
C VAL A 247 -11.21 -16.29 -2.45
N ARG A 248 -12.36 -16.41 -3.13
CA ARG A 248 -13.64 -16.73 -2.50
C ARG A 248 -13.60 -18.07 -1.77
N ARG A 249 -13.06 -19.14 -2.38
CA ARG A 249 -12.92 -20.45 -1.72
C ARG A 249 -12.08 -20.38 -0.45
N VAL A 250 -10.99 -19.61 -0.47
CA VAL A 250 -10.11 -19.47 0.71
C VAL A 250 -10.82 -18.73 1.84
N LEU A 251 -11.58 -17.67 1.53
CA LEU A 251 -12.43 -16.95 2.50
C LEU A 251 -13.56 -17.83 3.06
N GLU A 252 -14.25 -18.59 2.21
CA GLU A 252 -15.27 -19.57 2.64
C GLU A 252 -14.66 -20.62 3.59
N THR A 253 -13.45 -21.09 3.27
CA THR A 253 -12.73 -22.06 4.12
C THR A 253 -12.36 -21.47 5.47
N TYR A 254 -12.00 -20.18 5.51
CA TYR A 254 -11.75 -19.45 6.76
C TYR A 254 -12.98 -19.41 7.66
N TRP A 255 -14.13 -18.97 7.13
CA TRP A 255 -15.37 -18.88 7.90
C TRP A 255 -15.97 -20.24 8.26
N ASN A 256 -15.59 -21.31 7.56
CA ASN A 256 -15.89 -22.68 7.95
C ASN A 256 -14.94 -23.22 9.03
N GLY A 257 -14.00 -22.42 9.56
CA GLY A 257 -13.06 -22.83 10.61
C GLY A 257 -11.92 -23.72 10.13
N GLY A 258 -11.65 -23.77 8.81
CA GLY A 258 -10.67 -24.67 8.22
C GLY A 258 -9.21 -24.37 8.61
N PHE A 259 -8.91 -23.19 9.14
CA PHE A 259 -7.55 -22.81 9.57
C PHE A 259 -7.37 -22.81 11.09
N HIS A 260 -8.39 -23.19 11.86
CA HIS A 260 -8.36 -23.13 13.31
C HIS A 260 -7.46 -24.24 13.90
N PRO A 261 -6.61 -23.97 14.92
CA PRO A 261 -5.70 -24.97 15.48
C PRO A 261 -6.40 -26.20 16.08
N ALA A 262 -7.68 -26.10 16.45
CA ALA A 262 -8.46 -27.26 16.91
C ALA A 262 -8.74 -28.31 15.81
N VAL A 263 -8.64 -27.93 14.52
CA VAL A 263 -8.76 -28.86 13.39
C VAL A 263 -7.46 -29.05 12.62
N THR A 264 -6.55 -28.07 12.66
CA THR A 264 -5.24 -28.17 11.99
C THR A 264 -4.10 -28.64 12.90
N GLY A 265 -4.33 -28.73 14.20
CA GLY A 265 -3.29 -28.85 15.22
C GLY A 265 -2.68 -27.50 15.60
N GLU A 266 -2.14 -27.41 16.82
CA GLU A 266 -1.40 -26.24 17.32
C GLU A 266 -0.18 -25.97 16.44
N ARG A 267 -0.01 -24.71 16.02
CA ARG A 267 1.12 -24.30 15.19
C ARG A 267 2.35 -24.01 16.04
N ARG A 268 3.53 -24.33 15.51
CA ARG A 268 4.84 -24.13 16.16
C ARG A 268 5.73 -23.20 15.36
N ALA A 269 6.67 -22.55 16.02
CA ALA A 269 7.63 -21.65 15.38
C ALA A 269 8.41 -22.31 14.23
N GLY A 270 8.81 -23.58 14.38
CA GLY A 270 9.52 -24.32 13.33
C GLY A 270 8.72 -24.43 12.02
N GLN A 271 7.39 -24.49 12.09
CA GLN A 271 6.55 -24.53 10.89
C GLN A 271 6.53 -23.18 10.15
N ALA A 272 6.59 -22.06 10.87
CA ALA A 272 6.76 -20.73 10.30
C ALA A 272 8.14 -20.55 9.66
N ILE A 273 9.21 -20.93 10.36
CA ILE A 273 10.58 -20.83 9.85
C ILE A 273 10.79 -21.67 8.58
N LEU A 274 10.22 -22.87 8.53
CA LEU A 274 10.33 -23.78 7.38
C LEU A 274 9.29 -23.51 6.27
N ASP A 275 8.33 -22.61 6.51
CA ASP A 275 7.19 -22.33 5.62
C ASP A 275 6.35 -23.57 5.26
N GLU A 276 6.10 -24.45 6.23
CA GLU A 276 5.42 -25.73 6.00
C GLU A 276 4.02 -25.83 6.63
N TRP A 277 3.16 -26.67 6.04
CA TRP A 277 1.86 -27.10 6.57
C TRP A 277 0.75 -26.03 6.66
N TRP A 278 0.78 -25.03 5.77
CA TRP A 278 -0.25 -23.97 5.66
C TRP A 278 -1.50 -24.36 4.86
N VAL A 279 -1.94 -25.62 4.97
CA VAL A 279 -3.13 -26.12 4.27
C VAL A 279 -4.36 -26.10 5.19
N PRO A 280 -5.57 -25.85 4.65
CA PRO A 280 -6.79 -25.95 5.44
C PRO A 280 -7.08 -27.40 5.85
N ALA A 281 -7.82 -27.56 6.95
CA ALA A 281 -8.30 -28.85 7.41
C ALA A 281 -9.26 -29.49 6.39
N THR A 282 -9.16 -30.81 6.22
CA THR A 282 -10.05 -31.60 5.35
C THR A 282 -11.46 -31.74 5.93
N ALA A 283 -11.61 -31.57 7.25
CA ALA A 283 -12.87 -31.57 7.98
C ALA A 283 -13.00 -30.24 8.76
N PRO A 284 -13.37 -29.13 8.09
CA PRO A 284 -13.51 -27.83 8.74
C PRO A 284 -14.69 -27.85 9.72
N ARG A 285 -14.62 -26.99 10.74
CA ARG A 285 -15.61 -26.91 11.82
C ARG A 285 -16.11 -25.46 11.99
N PRO A 286 -17.30 -25.13 11.44
CA PRO A 286 -17.85 -23.78 11.51
C PRO A 286 -18.13 -23.29 12.93
N ASP A 287 -18.34 -24.20 13.89
CA ASP A 287 -18.54 -23.87 15.31
C ASP A 287 -17.32 -23.22 15.98
N LEU A 288 -16.15 -23.26 15.31
CA LEU A 288 -14.92 -22.59 15.75
C LEU A 288 -14.83 -21.13 15.26
N MET A 289 -15.88 -20.63 14.60
CA MET A 289 -15.96 -19.26 14.10
C MET A 289 -17.23 -18.61 14.65
N ASP A 290 -17.10 -17.40 15.19
CA ASP A 290 -18.20 -16.53 15.59
C ASP A 290 -18.38 -15.44 14.52
N PRO A 291 -19.54 -15.38 13.82
CA PRO A 291 -19.85 -14.33 12.86
C PRO A 291 -19.69 -12.89 13.37
N GLN A 292 -19.73 -12.67 14.69
CA GLN A 292 -19.60 -11.34 15.30
C GLN A 292 -18.18 -11.02 15.79
N ARG A 293 -17.24 -11.96 15.73
CA ARG A 293 -15.91 -11.80 16.34
C ARG A 293 -14.75 -12.43 15.56
N GLY A 294 -15.03 -13.40 14.69
CA GLY A 294 -14.03 -14.21 14.02
C GLY A 294 -13.72 -15.52 14.77
N PRO A 295 -12.47 -16.01 14.77
CA PRO A 295 -12.09 -17.27 15.39
C PRO A 295 -12.44 -17.34 16.89
N VAL A 296 -12.96 -18.48 17.34
CA VAL A 296 -13.31 -18.73 18.74
C VAL A 296 -12.13 -19.37 19.47
N GLY A 297 -11.60 -18.69 20.49
CA GLY A 297 -10.52 -19.23 21.29
C GLY A 297 -9.81 -18.18 22.14
N ASP A 298 -8.68 -18.57 22.71
CA ASP A 298 -7.76 -17.61 23.33
C ASP A 298 -7.00 -16.78 22.27
N ALA A 299 -6.25 -15.78 22.73
CA ALA A 299 -5.50 -14.87 21.84
C ALA A 299 -4.51 -15.61 20.92
N ARG A 300 -3.91 -16.72 21.39
CA ARG A 300 -3.00 -17.52 20.59
C ARG A 300 -3.75 -18.27 19.50
N GLN A 301 -4.89 -18.88 19.82
CA GLN A 301 -5.71 -19.60 18.85
C GLN A 301 -6.22 -18.66 17.75
N VAL A 302 -6.66 -17.45 18.12
CA VAL A 302 -7.05 -16.40 17.16
C VAL A 302 -5.88 -16.04 16.26
N PHE A 303 -4.72 -15.72 16.85
CA PHE A 303 -3.50 -15.40 16.08
C PHE A 303 -3.09 -16.55 15.15
N GLN A 304 -3.03 -17.79 15.63
CA GLN A 304 -2.64 -18.95 14.82
C GLN A 304 -3.62 -19.19 13.67
N THR A 305 -4.92 -18.97 13.88
CA THR A 305 -5.93 -19.07 12.82
C THR A 305 -5.66 -18.04 11.72
N ASN A 306 -5.47 -16.78 12.09
CA ASN A 306 -5.21 -15.68 11.15
C ASN A 306 -3.85 -15.80 10.46
N PHE A 307 -2.80 -16.18 11.19
CA PHE A 307 -1.48 -16.41 10.62
C PHE A 307 -1.49 -17.58 9.64
N THR A 308 -2.13 -18.70 10.00
CA THR A 308 -2.29 -19.86 9.09
C THR A 308 -3.07 -19.45 7.85
N PHE A 309 -4.17 -18.72 8.00
CA PHE A 309 -4.97 -18.19 6.90
C PHE A 309 -4.14 -17.28 5.98
N GLY A 310 -3.39 -16.31 6.51
CA GLY A 310 -2.57 -15.41 5.69
C GLY A 310 -1.47 -16.15 4.93
N ARG A 311 -0.81 -17.14 5.54
CA ARG A 311 0.17 -18.00 4.85
C ARG A 311 -0.50 -18.86 3.76
N ALA A 312 -1.68 -19.42 4.04
CA ALA A 312 -2.44 -20.21 3.08
C ALA A 312 -2.95 -19.36 1.90
N PHE A 313 -3.44 -18.15 2.17
CA PHE A 313 -3.96 -17.21 1.18
C PHE A 313 -2.92 -16.88 0.11
N ARG A 314 -1.67 -16.71 0.53
CA ARG A 314 -0.51 -16.55 -0.35
C ARG A 314 -0.46 -17.65 -1.42
N PHE A 315 -0.56 -18.91 -1.02
CA PHE A 315 -0.46 -20.03 -1.96
C PHE A 315 -1.75 -20.34 -2.72
N LEU A 316 -2.90 -20.20 -2.07
CA LEU A 316 -4.18 -20.68 -2.59
C LEU A 316 -5.01 -19.60 -3.29
N GLY A 317 -4.84 -18.34 -2.89
CA GLY A 317 -5.56 -17.19 -3.42
C GLY A 317 -4.75 -16.36 -4.40
N GLN A 318 -3.48 -16.07 -4.09
CA GLN A 318 -2.66 -15.14 -4.89
C GLN A 318 -1.92 -15.80 -6.06
N ASN A 319 -1.49 -17.06 -5.93
CA ASN A 319 -0.72 -17.77 -6.96
C ASN A 319 -1.55 -18.28 -8.15
N VAL A 320 -2.68 -17.64 -8.43
CA VAL A 320 -3.60 -18.01 -9.50
C VAL A 320 -3.36 -17.06 -10.68
N HIS A 321 -2.81 -17.61 -11.77
CA HIS A 321 -2.40 -16.97 -13.05
C HIS A 321 -1.01 -16.32 -13.09
N PRO A 322 0.01 -17.05 -13.58
CA PRO A 322 1.38 -16.56 -13.61
C PRO A 322 1.81 -15.74 -14.84
N GLY A 323 0.93 -15.50 -15.81
CA GLY A 323 1.31 -15.02 -17.16
C GLY A 323 2.32 -13.87 -17.12
N TYR A 324 2.03 -12.86 -16.30
CA TYR A 324 2.89 -11.70 -16.09
C TYR A 324 4.25 -12.01 -15.45
N TRP A 325 4.33 -12.91 -14.47
CA TRP A 325 5.62 -13.26 -13.84
C TRP A 325 6.57 -13.94 -14.85
N GLN A 326 6.05 -14.85 -15.69
CA GLN A 326 6.87 -15.58 -16.64
C GLN A 326 7.43 -14.67 -17.74
N SER A 327 6.73 -13.61 -18.12
CA SER A 327 7.20 -12.61 -19.09
C SER A 327 8.25 -11.66 -18.49
N GLN A 328 8.12 -11.28 -17.22
CA GLN A 328 9.10 -10.39 -16.53
C GLN A 328 10.41 -11.07 -16.15
N HIS A 329 10.43 -12.40 -16.05
CA HIS A 329 11.64 -13.16 -15.73
C HIS A 329 12.06 -14.10 -16.88
N PRO A 330 12.40 -13.54 -18.07
CA PRO A 330 12.71 -14.33 -19.27
C PRO A 330 13.94 -15.23 -19.15
N LYS A 331 14.85 -14.86 -18.24
CA LYS A 331 16.10 -15.57 -17.98
C LYS A 331 15.91 -16.76 -17.05
N GLU A 332 14.81 -16.80 -16.29
CA GLU A 332 14.54 -17.92 -15.40
C GLU A 332 14.00 -19.12 -16.19
N THR A 333 14.62 -20.28 -16.01
CA THR A 333 14.22 -21.51 -16.70
C THR A 333 13.08 -22.26 -16.00
N GLY A 334 12.90 -22.01 -14.70
CA GLY A 334 11.86 -22.59 -13.86
C GLY A 334 10.76 -21.60 -13.52
N TYR A 335 9.66 -22.13 -12.99
CA TYR A 335 8.54 -21.35 -12.48
C TYR A 335 8.70 -21.15 -10.96
N ARG A 336 8.66 -19.90 -10.48
CA ARG A 336 8.77 -19.56 -9.05
C ARG A 336 7.46 -18.97 -8.51
N PRO A 337 6.54 -19.82 -8.02
CA PRO A 337 5.24 -19.35 -7.55
C PRO A 337 5.34 -18.40 -6.35
N ASP A 338 6.39 -18.50 -5.54
CA ASP A 338 6.68 -17.60 -4.43
C ASP A 338 6.95 -16.15 -4.84
N GLN A 339 7.29 -15.90 -6.10
CA GLN A 339 7.56 -14.56 -6.62
C GLN A 339 6.37 -13.90 -7.35
N ILE A 340 5.31 -14.65 -7.67
CA ILE A 340 4.12 -14.14 -8.38
C ILE A 340 3.29 -13.21 -7.52
N MET A 341 3.27 -13.45 -6.22
CA MET A 341 2.48 -12.68 -5.27
C MET A 341 2.92 -11.22 -5.13
N ARG A 342 3.99 -10.83 -5.82
CA ARG A 342 4.34 -9.43 -6.00
C ARG A 342 3.30 -8.67 -6.85
N TYR A 343 2.40 -9.39 -7.53
CA TYR A 343 1.49 -8.90 -8.56
C TYR A 343 0.03 -8.91 -8.11
N SER A 344 -0.22 -8.36 -6.90
CA SER A 344 -1.55 -8.21 -6.33
C SER A 344 -1.62 -7.05 -5.37
N GLU A 345 -2.82 -6.48 -5.23
CA GLU A 345 -3.10 -5.32 -4.36
C GLU A 345 -2.81 -5.50 -2.86
N ILE A 346 -2.46 -6.71 -2.44
CA ILE A 346 -2.02 -7.03 -1.08
C ILE A 346 -0.74 -7.85 -1.18
N ASN A 347 0.24 -7.62 -0.29
CA ASN A 347 1.34 -8.56 -0.13
C ASN A 347 1.48 -9.02 1.34
N LEU A 348 1.40 -10.34 1.53
CA LEU A 348 1.51 -11.00 2.83
C LEU A 348 2.88 -11.65 3.07
N ASN A 349 3.86 -11.48 2.17
CA ASN A 349 5.21 -12.02 2.33
C ASN A 349 5.95 -11.46 3.55
N ARG A 350 5.58 -10.27 4.03
CA ARG A 350 6.15 -9.67 5.23
C ARG A 350 5.41 -10.04 6.52
N MET A 351 4.43 -10.94 6.46
CA MET A 351 3.85 -11.57 7.64
C MET A 351 4.76 -12.73 8.10
N GLN A 352 5.85 -12.35 8.80
CA GLN A 352 6.93 -13.24 9.20
C GLN A 352 7.20 -13.15 10.71
N ILE A 353 7.80 -14.20 11.26
CA ILE A 353 8.32 -14.23 12.62
C ILE A 353 9.83 -13.98 12.67
N ALA A 354 10.35 -13.63 13.85
CA ALA A 354 11.78 -13.58 14.11
C ALA A 354 12.44 -14.93 13.77
N GLY A 355 13.57 -14.88 13.08
CA GLY A 355 14.33 -16.03 12.59
C GLY A 355 14.03 -16.46 11.15
N GLU A 356 12.93 -16.00 10.55
CA GLU A 356 12.74 -16.17 9.10
C GLU A 356 13.77 -15.34 8.30
N CYS A 357 14.05 -15.76 7.06
CA CYS A 357 14.89 -14.97 6.16
C CYS A 357 14.06 -13.89 5.46
N HIS A 358 14.63 -12.68 5.35
CA HIS A 358 14.05 -11.62 4.55
C HIS A 358 14.01 -12.03 3.07
N VAL A 359 12.83 -11.98 2.45
CA VAL A 359 12.57 -12.50 1.10
C VAL A 359 13.44 -11.90 -0.01
N LYS A 360 13.97 -10.67 0.16
CA LYS A 360 14.86 -10.04 -0.84
C LYS A 360 16.35 -10.22 -0.52
N SER A 361 16.75 -10.13 0.74
CA SER A 361 18.17 -10.02 1.11
C SER A 361 18.75 -11.33 1.67
N GLY A 362 17.90 -12.31 1.98
CA GLY A 362 18.31 -13.57 2.60
C GLY A 362 18.84 -13.43 4.04
N LYS A 363 18.83 -12.23 4.62
CA LYS A 363 19.28 -11.99 6.01
C LYS A 363 18.24 -12.52 6.99
N THR A 364 18.70 -13.11 8.09
CA THR A 364 17.84 -13.51 9.22
C THR A 364 17.23 -12.27 9.87
N LEU A 365 15.91 -12.28 10.01
CA LEU A 365 15.13 -11.24 10.69
C LEU A 365 15.23 -11.43 12.20
N ASP A 366 15.54 -10.38 12.96
CA ASP A 366 15.61 -10.36 14.43
C ASP A 366 16.32 -11.60 15.03
N ALA A 367 17.57 -11.83 14.61
CA ALA A 367 18.33 -13.06 14.89
C ALA A 367 18.50 -13.36 16.40
N GLU A 368 18.45 -12.34 17.24
CA GLU A 368 18.51 -12.44 18.70
C GLU A 368 17.19 -12.89 19.35
N ARG A 369 16.08 -12.87 18.61
CA ARG A 369 14.73 -13.23 19.07
C ARG A 369 14.20 -14.55 18.49
N VAL A 370 15.06 -15.32 17.83
CA VAL A 370 14.67 -16.60 17.21
C VAL A 370 14.05 -17.53 18.27
N PRO A 371 12.77 -17.91 18.14
CA PRO A 371 12.13 -18.83 19.07
C PRO A 371 12.65 -20.26 18.90
N ALA A 372 12.55 -21.07 19.96
CA ALA A 372 12.80 -22.51 19.84
C ALA A 372 11.75 -23.15 18.92
N PHE A 373 12.17 -24.07 18.06
CA PHE A 373 11.35 -24.64 16.98
C PHE A 373 10.04 -25.29 17.45
N ASP A 374 10.07 -25.90 18.64
CA ASP A 374 8.93 -26.57 19.25
C ASP A 374 8.00 -25.62 20.01
N THR A 375 8.34 -24.36 20.18
CA THR A 375 7.50 -23.38 20.88
C THR A 375 6.19 -23.17 20.10
N PRO A 376 5.02 -23.19 20.78
CA PRO A 376 3.76 -22.80 20.17
C PRO A 376 3.86 -21.40 19.55
N LEU A 377 3.41 -21.27 18.30
CA LEU A 377 3.45 -20.01 17.56
C LEU A 377 2.57 -18.98 18.27
N ASP A 378 3.11 -17.80 18.53
CA ASP A 378 2.46 -16.75 19.30
C ASP A 378 2.71 -15.38 18.66
N LEU A 379 1.80 -14.43 18.91
CA LEU A 379 1.87 -13.08 18.33
C LEU A 379 3.20 -12.39 18.69
N GLY A 380 3.72 -12.62 19.91
CA GLY A 380 5.00 -12.06 20.34
C GLY A 380 6.22 -12.50 19.53
N MET A 381 6.07 -13.50 18.65
CA MET A 381 7.14 -13.98 17.77
C MET A 381 7.26 -13.20 16.47
N LEU A 382 6.27 -12.37 16.11
CA LEU A 382 6.36 -11.53 14.91
C LEU A 382 7.65 -10.70 14.94
N TYR A 383 8.31 -10.62 13.78
CA TYR A 383 9.47 -9.73 13.64
C TYR A 383 9.02 -8.27 13.71
N ASP A 384 9.91 -7.36 14.10
CA ASP A 384 9.57 -5.98 14.44
C ASP A 384 8.91 -5.17 13.30
N GLU A 385 9.24 -5.48 12.05
CA GLU A 385 8.62 -4.86 10.86
C GLU A 385 7.66 -5.80 10.12
N ALA A 386 7.15 -6.85 10.79
CA ALA A 386 6.15 -7.73 10.20
C ALA A 386 4.93 -6.92 9.75
N SER A 387 4.59 -7.01 8.46
CA SER A 387 3.66 -6.10 7.81
C SER A 387 2.61 -6.80 6.97
N TRP A 388 1.44 -6.18 6.94
CA TRP A 388 0.43 -6.31 5.91
C TRP A 388 0.67 -5.14 4.92
N GLU A 389 0.94 -5.42 3.65
CA GLU A 389 1.27 -4.39 2.66
C GLU A 389 0.08 -4.10 1.74
N ASP A 390 -0.27 -2.81 1.64
CA ASP A 390 -1.13 -2.29 0.56
C ASP A 390 -0.23 -1.88 -0.61
N ARG A 391 -0.50 -2.44 -1.79
CA ARG A 391 0.33 -2.22 -2.97
C ARG A 391 -0.19 -1.17 -3.94
N GLY A 392 -1.27 -0.45 -3.61
CA GLY A 392 -1.77 0.67 -4.42
C GLY A 392 -0.66 1.64 -4.85
N GLN A 393 -0.23 1.58 -6.11
CA GLN A 393 0.92 2.29 -6.66
C GLN A 393 0.55 3.66 -7.26
N MET A 394 -0.50 4.33 -6.78
CA MET A 394 -0.68 5.72 -7.21
C MET A 394 0.31 6.63 -6.50
N GLY A 395 1.16 7.29 -7.28
CA GLY A 395 1.97 8.40 -6.81
C GLY A 395 1.14 9.38 -5.99
N ARG A 396 1.75 10.02 -4.99
CA ARG A 396 1.07 11.01 -4.16
C ARG A 396 1.76 12.35 -4.39
N THR A 397 0.99 13.38 -4.69
CA THR A 397 1.55 14.70 -5.03
C THR A 397 2.01 15.49 -3.81
N SER A 398 1.59 15.08 -2.62
CA SER A 398 1.95 15.70 -1.34
C SER A 398 1.95 14.67 -0.20
N ALA A 399 2.63 14.99 0.89
CA ALA A 399 2.59 14.21 2.12
C ALA A 399 1.18 14.20 2.76
N ARG A 400 0.41 15.29 2.58
CA ARG A 400 -0.97 15.34 3.05
C ARG A 400 -1.85 14.35 2.29
N ASP A 401 -1.73 14.32 0.96
CA ASP A 401 -2.44 13.35 0.13
C ASP A 401 -2.06 11.90 0.50
N PHE A 402 -0.77 11.63 0.73
CA PHE A 402 -0.33 10.33 1.23
C PHE A 402 -0.99 9.97 2.57
N THR A 403 -0.96 10.92 3.52
CA THR A 403 -1.50 10.71 4.88
C THR A 403 -3.00 10.41 4.85
N GLU A 404 -3.78 11.13 4.05
CA GLU A 404 -5.23 10.87 3.98
C GLU A 404 -5.54 9.52 3.32
N ALA A 405 -4.75 9.07 2.33
CA ALA A 405 -4.88 7.71 1.80
C ALA A 405 -4.63 6.66 2.89
N LEU A 406 -3.50 6.79 3.59
CA LEU A 406 -3.13 5.88 4.65
C LEU A 406 -4.20 5.82 5.75
N LEU A 407 -4.67 6.98 6.21
CA LEU A 407 -5.66 7.04 7.28
C LEU A 407 -7.01 6.51 6.84
N LEU A 408 -7.40 6.67 5.57
CA LEU A 408 -8.59 6.03 5.02
C LEU A 408 -8.52 4.50 5.18
N ASP A 409 -7.39 3.87 4.82
CA ASP A 409 -7.24 2.42 4.94
C ASP A 409 -7.15 1.94 6.40
N VAL A 410 -6.46 2.69 7.26
CA VAL A 410 -6.38 2.43 8.70
C VAL A 410 -7.76 2.54 9.36
N HIS A 411 -8.49 3.62 9.13
CA HIS A 411 -9.80 3.86 9.75
C HIS A 411 -10.85 2.90 9.19
N TYR A 412 -10.78 2.57 7.90
CA TYR A 412 -11.66 1.54 7.36
C TYR A 412 -11.38 0.17 7.97
N ALA A 413 -10.11 -0.22 8.19
CA ALA A 413 -9.77 -1.45 8.88
C ALA A 413 -10.26 -1.44 10.35
N GLN A 414 -10.17 -0.31 11.05
CA GLN A 414 -10.76 -0.15 12.39
C GLN A 414 -12.29 -0.28 12.37
N TRP A 415 -12.95 0.27 11.35
CA TRP A 415 -14.39 0.12 11.18
C TRP A 415 -14.77 -1.35 10.92
N LEU A 416 -14.03 -2.06 10.06
CA LEU A 416 -14.20 -3.50 9.82
C LEU A 416 -14.03 -4.32 11.10
N GLN A 417 -13.09 -3.95 11.96
CA GLN A 417 -12.88 -4.64 13.24
C GLN A 417 -14.12 -4.55 14.15
N ALA A 418 -14.94 -3.50 14.01
CA ALA A 418 -16.23 -3.36 14.69
C ALA A 418 -17.40 -3.96 13.91
N HIS A 419 -17.22 -4.30 12.64
CA HIS A 419 -18.23 -4.86 11.72
C HIS A 419 -17.69 -6.12 11.02
N PRO A 420 -17.35 -7.17 11.78
CA PRO A 420 -16.72 -8.36 11.22
C PRO A 420 -17.68 -9.14 10.32
N HIS A 421 -17.13 -10.11 9.60
CA HIS A 421 -17.83 -10.99 8.69
C HIS A 421 -18.39 -10.28 7.46
N VAL A 422 -17.48 -9.67 6.70
CA VAL A 422 -17.76 -9.12 5.38
C VAL A 422 -18.14 -10.24 4.43
N LYS A 423 -19.39 -10.21 3.95
CA LYS A 423 -19.88 -11.18 2.97
C LYS A 423 -19.36 -10.83 1.59
N VAL A 424 -18.81 -11.83 0.89
CA VAL A 424 -18.43 -11.68 -0.52
C VAL A 424 -19.68 -11.50 -1.38
N ILE A 425 -19.68 -10.49 -2.23
CA ILE A 425 -20.73 -10.23 -3.21
C ILE A 425 -20.50 -11.15 -4.42
N ASP A 426 -21.50 -11.91 -4.84
CA ASP A 426 -21.31 -12.89 -5.93
C ASP A 426 -21.02 -12.24 -7.29
N SER A 427 -21.63 -11.08 -7.57
CA SER A 427 -21.41 -10.37 -8.82
C SER A 427 -21.52 -8.86 -8.65
N LEU A 428 -20.65 -8.15 -9.35
CA LEU A 428 -20.54 -6.69 -9.43
C LEU A 428 -20.75 -6.24 -10.87
N ALA A 429 -21.25 -5.03 -11.08
CA ALA A 429 -21.29 -4.41 -12.41
C ALA A 429 -19.89 -4.32 -13.02
N GLN A 430 -18.88 -4.06 -12.18
CA GLN A 430 -17.46 -4.06 -12.53
C GLN A 430 -16.97 -5.40 -13.12
N ASP A 431 -17.63 -6.54 -12.86
CA ASP A 431 -17.24 -7.83 -13.46
C ASP A 431 -17.23 -7.78 -14.99
N GLN A 432 -18.02 -6.90 -15.61
CA GLN A 432 -18.07 -6.74 -17.06
C GLN A 432 -16.76 -6.27 -17.68
N ILE A 433 -15.90 -5.61 -16.90
CA ILE A 433 -14.56 -5.17 -17.33
C ILE A 433 -13.44 -5.89 -16.57
N LEU A 434 -13.77 -6.82 -15.66
CA LEU A 434 -12.81 -7.63 -14.92
C LEU A 434 -12.93 -9.10 -15.34
N GLY A 435 -13.39 -9.98 -14.45
CA GLY A 435 -13.52 -11.41 -14.75
C GLY A 435 -14.42 -11.75 -15.95
N GLY A 436 -15.31 -10.86 -16.37
CA GLY A 436 -16.17 -10.99 -17.56
C GLY A 436 -15.74 -10.16 -18.77
N ALA A 437 -14.55 -9.55 -18.74
CA ALA A 437 -14.03 -8.68 -19.82
C ALA A 437 -14.02 -9.38 -21.19
N VAL A 438 -13.59 -10.65 -21.23
CA VAL A 438 -13.56 -11.43 -22.48
C VAL A 438 -14.96 -11.62 -23.06
N GLU A 439 -15.97 -11.90 -22.23
CA GLU A 439 -17.37 -11.98 -22.67
C GLU A 439 -17.90 -10.64 -23.13
N THR A 440 -17.54 -9.55 -22.47
CA THR A 440 -17.91 -8.19 -22.89
C THR A 440 -17.31 -7.86 -24.26
N LEU A 441 -16.03 -8.10 -24.47
CA LEU A 441 -15.37 -7.93 -25.77
C LEU A 441 -15.99 -8.84 -26.83
N ARG A 442 -16.35 -10.08 -26.50
CA ARG A 442 -17.04 -10.97 -27.43
C ARG A 442 -18.40 -10.42 -27.87
N ARG A 443 -19.14 -9.77 -26.97
CA ARG A 443 -20.45 -9.16 -27.26
C ARG A 443 -20.36 -7.86 -28.05
N HIS A 444 -19.42 -6.99 -27.70
CA HIS A 444 -19.39 -5.59 -28.17
C HIS A 444 -18.21 -5.26 -29.09
N GLY A 445 -17.17 -6.08 -29.15
CA GLY A 445 -15.97 -5.87 -29.96
C GLY A 445 -15.23 -7.16 -30.35
N PRO A 446 -15.89 -8.16 -30.97
CA PRO A 446 -15.29 -9.47 -31.23
C PRO A 446 -14.05 -9.40 -32.13
N ALA A 447 -14.02 -8.50 -33.11
CA ALA A 447 -12.86 -8.30 -33.98
C ALA A 447 -11.62 -7.81 -33.20
N ARG A 448 -11.81 -6.94 -32.21
CA ARG A 448 -10.72 -6.45 -31.36
C ARG A 448 -10.25 -7.56 -30.42
N LEU A 449 -11.15 -8.40 -29.90
CA LEU A 449 -10.76 -9.57 -29.10
C LEU A 449 -9.84 -10.53 -29.88
N ASP A 450 -10.16 -10.81 -31.15
CA ASP A 450 -9.34 -11.69 -31.99
C ASP A 450 -7.97 -11.07 -32.30
N GLU A 451 -7.91 -9.74 -32.41
CA GLU A 451 -6.65 -9.00 -32.56
C GLU A 451 -5.81 -9.06 -31.28
N LEU A 452 -6.40 -8.76 -30.13
CA LEU A 452 -5.76 -8.84 -28.81
C LEU A 452 -5.18 -10.22 -28.53
N ARG A 453 -5.87 -11.29 -28.93
CA ARG A 453 -5.36 -12.67 -28.79
C ARG A 453 -4.11 -12.93 -29.62
N ARG A 454 -4.06 -12.41 -30.85
CA ARG A 454 -2.86 -12.52 -31.71
C ARG A 454 -1.71 -11.67 -31.18
N GLU A 455 -2.01 -10.46 -30.70
CA GLU A 455 -1.05 -9.59 -30.02
C GLU A 455 -0.45 -10.30 -28.80
N ALA A 456 -1.31 -10.80 -27.92
CA ALA A 456 -0.93 -11.53 -26.72
C ALA A 456 -0.11 -12.79 -27.02
N GLU A 457 -0.49 -13.60 -28.03
CA GLU A 457 0.27 -14.79 -28.42
C GLU A 457 1.71 -14.43 -28.83
N LYS A 458 1.85 -13.37 -29.62
CA LYS A 458 3.15 -12.87 -30.06
C LYS A 458 3.96 -12.33 -28.87
N GLU A 459 3.36 -11.44 -28.08
CA GLU A 459 4.03 -10.79 -26.94
C GLU A 459 4.46 -11.80 -25.87
N ASN A 460 3.58 -12.72 -25.50
CA ASN A 460 3.89 -13.78 -24.55
C ASN A 460 5.05 -14.66 -25.05
N LEU A 461 5.06 -15.00 -26.34
CA LEU A 461 6.14 -15.78 -26.93
C LEU A 461 7.46 -15.02 -26.93
N GLU A 462 7.45 -13.76 -27.36
CA GLU A 462 8.65 -12.91 -27.44
C GLU A 462 9.21 -12.61 -26.04
N ALA A 463 8.37 -12.09 -25.14
CA ALA A 463 8.75 -11.70 -23.78
C ALA A 463 9.26 -12.89 -22.96
N SER A 464 8.67 -14.08 -23.13
CA SER A 464 9.10 -15.27 -22.39
C SER A 464 10.28 -16.02 -23.03
N ARG A 465 10.85 -15.53 -24.14
CA ARG A 465 11.87 -16.23 -24.96
C ARG A 465 11.40 -17.61 -25.45
N GLY A 466 10.15 -17.68 -25.90
CA GLY A 466 9.55 -18.86 -26.50
C GLY A 466 8.94 -19.87 -25.54
N ARG A 467 8.94 -19.58 -24.23
CA ARG A 467 8.43 -20.50 -23.19
C ARG A 467 6.90 -20.49 -23.09
N VAL A 468 6.29 -19.31 -23.13
CA VAL A 468 4.84 -19.11 -23.02
C VAL A 468 4.25 -19.04 -24.42
N LYS A 469 3.42 -20.03 -24.76
CA LYS A 469 2.70 -20.14 -26.04
C LYS A 469 1.21 -20.02 -25.76
N SER A 470 0.77 -18.80 -25.47
CA SER A 470 -0.59 -18.54 -25.01
C SER A 470 -1.08 -17.21 -25.57
N ASP A 471 -2.34 -17.20 -26.02
CA ASP A 471 -3.09 -16.01 -26.41
C ASP A 471 -3.71 -15.26 -25.20
N TRP A 472 -3.20 -15.55 -24.00
CA TRP A 472 -3.72 -14.97 -22.77
C TRP A 472 -3.42 -13.47 -22.71
N ILE A 473 -4.48 -12.68 -22.56
CA ILE A 473 -4.43 -11.23 -22.54
C ILE A 473 -4.34 -10.78 -21.07
N GLU A 474 -3.44 -9.84 -20.80
CA GLU A 474 -3.27 -9.23 -19.48
C GLU A 474 -4.58 -8.57 -18.99
N PRO A 475 -4.96 -8.72 -17.70
CA PRO A 475 -6.19 -8.16 -17.15
C PRO A 475 -6.32 -6.65 -17.31
N GLU A 476 -5.21 -5.91 -17.22
CA GLU A 476 -5.14 -4.46 -17.40
C GLU A 476 -5.63 -4.07 -18.80
N THR A 477 -5.12 -4.77 -19.82
CA THR A 477 -5.51 -4.59 -21.22
C THR A 477 -6.99 -4.93 -21.40
N LEU A 478 -7.43 -6.06 -20.86
CA LEU A 478 -8.83 -6.48 -20.92
C LEU A 478 -9.78 -5.46 -20.28
N LEU A 479 -9.39 -4.86 -19.15
CA LEU A 479 -10.18 -3.85 -18.45
C LEU A 479 -10.46 -2.65 -19.34
N TRP A 480 -9.42 -2.06 -19.92
CA TRP A 480 -9.55 -0.85 -20.72
C TRP A 480 -10.21 -1.12 -22.07
N GLU A 481 -9.87 -2.22 -22.73
CA GLU A 481 -10.50 -2.58 -24.01
C GLU A 481 -11.99 -2.89 -23.84
N SER A 482 -12.37 -3.55 -22.74
CA SER A 482 -13.78 -3.76 -22.40
C SER A 482 -14.48 -2.44 -22.08
N TRP A 483 -13.84 -1.58 -21.27
CA TRP A 483 -14.38 -0.25 -20.95
C TRP A 483 -14.65 0.58 -22.21
N LYS A 484 -13.77 0.53 -23.22
CA LYS A 484 -13.94 1.29 -24.48
C LYS A 484 -15.20 0.87 -25.23
N VAL A 485 -15.43 -0.44 -25.39
CA VAL A 485 -16.53 -0.98 -26.20
C VAL A 485 -17.89 -1.03 -25.49
N LEU A 486 -17.92 -0.91 -24.16
CA LEU A 486 -19.17 -0.98 -23.39
C LEU A 486 -20.19 0.10 -23.81
N PRO A 487 -21.49 -0.22 -23.89
CA PRO A 487 -22.55 0.77 -24.03
C PRO A 487 -22.54 1.77 -22.87
N VAL A 488 -22.93 3.03 -23.14
CA VAL A 488 -22.92 4.11 -22.14
C VAL A 488 -23.73 3.75 -20.89
N GLY A 489 -24.90 3.12 -21.04
CA GLY A 489 -25.73 2.69 -19.91
C GLY A 489 -25.03 1.68 -18.99
N GLU A 490 -24.21 0.78 -19.55
CA GLU A 490 -23.44 -0.19 -18.77
C GLU A 490 -22.25 0.50 -18.06
N LYS A 491 -21.57 1.45 -18.74
CA LYS A 491 -20.54 2.29 -18.11
C LYS A 491 -21.10 3.11 -16.95
N VAL A 492 -22.31 3.64 -17.10
CA VAL A 492 -23.04 4.34 -16.02
C VAL A 492 -23.27 3.43 -14.83
N GLY A 493 -23.73 2.20 -15.06
CA GLY A 493 -23.93 1.22 -13.98
C GLY A 493 -22.64 0.97 -13.19
N ILE A 494 -21.52 0.75 -13.91
CA ILE A 494 -20.20 0.58 -13.30
C ILE A 494 -19.78 1.84 -12.53
N ALA A 495 -19.88 3.03 -13.14
CA ALA A 495 -19.45 4.27 -12.50
C ALA A 495 -20.25 4.58 -11.22
N ARG A 496 -21.56 4.26 -11.21
CA ARG A 496 -22.40 4.39 -10.01
C ARG A 496 -21.98 3.42 -8.91
N GLU A 497 -21.72 2.16 -9.26
CA GLU A 497 -21.23 1.15 -8.31
C GLU A 497 -19.88 1.57 -7.70
N VAL A 498 -18.92 1.95 -8.54
CA VAL A 498 -17.58 2.39 -8.13
C VAL A 498 -17.63 3.61 -7.21
N VAL A 499 -18.28 4.70 -7.64
CA VAL A 499 -18.31 5.94 -6.86
C VAL A 499 -19.16 5.76 -5.60
N GLY A 500 -20.27 5.01 -5.68
CA GLY A 500 -21.10 4.70 -4.53
C GLY A 500 -20.35 3.91 -3.47
N GLY A 501 -19.70 2.81 -3.85
CA GLY A 501 -18.91 1.98 -2.94
C GLY A 501 -17.76 2.75 -2.28
N PHE A 502 -17.07 3.60 -3.04
CA PHE A 502 -16.00 4.42 -2.47
C PHE A 502 -16.52 5.48 -1.49
N VAL A 503 -17.67 6.11 -1.78
CA VAL A 503 -18.32 7.06 -0.85
C VAL A 503 -18.73 6.36 0.45
N GLU A 504 -19.27 5.15 0.38
CA GLU A 504 -19.61 4.35 1.55
C GLU A 504 -18.36 4.01 2.37
N ARG A 505 -17.27 3.60 1.72
CA ARG A 505 -15.97 3.33 2.37
C ARG A 505 -15.45 4.55 3.13
N VAL A 506 -15.44 5.72 2.48
CA VAL A 506 -14.95 6.97 3.07
C VAL A 506 -15.83 7.40 4.24
N ALA A 507 -17.16 7.26 4.13
CA ALA A 507 -18.08 7.55 5.23
C ALA A 507 -17.87 6.61 6.43
N ALA A 508 -17.64 5.32 6.18
CA ALA A 508 -17.35 4.32 7.21
C ALA A 508 -16.05 4.64 7.95
N ALA A 509 -14.96 4.93 7.22
CA ALA A 509 -13.69 5.35 7.79
C ALA A 509 -13.82 6.64 8.61
N ALA A 510 -14.47 7.66 8.07
CA ALA A 510 -14.67 8.93 8.77
C ALA A 510 -15.48 8.79 10.08
N SER A 511 -16.33 7.76 10.20
CA SER A 511 -17.11 7.52 11.42
C SER A 511 -16.26 7.11 12.64
N VAL A 512 -15.01 6.67 12.41
CA VAL A 512 -14.08 6.24 13.45
C VAL A 512 -12.80 7.10 13.51
N ASP A 513 -12.70 8.15 12.68
CA ASP A 513 -11.54 9.04 12.66
C ASP A 513 -11.41 9.85 13.98
N PRO A 514 -10.30 9.72 14.73
CA PRO A 514 -10.12 10.40 16.01
C PRO A 514 -9.91 11.93 15.89
N ARG A 515 -9.70 12.47 14.69
CA ARG A 515 -9.45 13.91 14.46
C ARG A 515 -10.71 14.79 14.58
N GLY A 516 -11.90 14.19 14.68
CA GLY A 516 -13.15 14.87 15.04
C GLY A 516 -13.82 15.67 13.91
N LYS A 517 -14.70 16.61 14.29
CA LYS A 517 -15.72 17.22 13.40
C LYS A 517 -15.22 17.91 12.13
N LYS A 518 -13.98 18.45 12.09
CA LYS A 518 -13.46 19.14 10.90
C LYS A 518 -13.41 18.24 9.66
N ILE A 519 -13.20 16.94 9.86
CA ILE A 519 -13.22 15.94 8.77
C ILE A 519 -14.65 15.45 8.51
N ALA A 520 -15.50 15.44 9.54
CA ALA A 520 -16.89 15.00 9.44
C ALA A 520 -17.76 15.88 8.53
N ASP A 521 -17.38 17.15 8.31
CA ASP A 521 -18.19 18.08 7.49
C ASP A 521 -18.13 17.73 5.98
N ASP A 522 -16.97 17.29 5.48
CA ASP A 522 -16.81 16.77 4.12
C ASP A 522 -15.72 15.69 4.04
N PRO A 523 -16.03 14.44 4.42
CA PRO A 523 -15.07 13.35 4.40
C PRO A 523 -14.43 13.09 3.04
N MET A 524 -15.13 13.40 1.95
CA MET A 524 -14.67 13.14 0.58
C MET A 524 -13.68 14.20 0.07
N GLU A 525 -13.48 15.32 0.77
CA GLU A 525 -12.69 16.47 0.30
C GLU A 525 -11.26 16.08 -0.13
N TRP A 526 -10.63 15.16 0.60
CA TRP A 526 -9.27 14.66 0.30
C TRP A 526 -9.22 13.39 -0.55
N HIS A 527 -10.37 12.95 -1.06
CA HIS A 527 -10.47 11.70 -1.80
C HIS A 527 -11.11 11.84 -3.20
N ARG A 528 -11.84 12.92 -3.49
CA ARG A 528 -12.46 13.13 -4.82
C ARG A 528 -11.46 13.13 -5.98
N HIS A 529 -10.23 13.60 -5.76
CA HIS A 529 -9.20 13.59 -6.80
C HIS A 529 -8.73 12.18 -7.14
N ARG A 530 -8.96 11.18 -6.29
CA ARG A 530 -8.53 9.79 -6.49
C ARG A 530 -9.37 9.09 -7.55
N ILE A 531 -10.68 9.37 -7.57
CA ILE A 531 -11.60 8.87 -8.60
C ILE A 531 -11.13 9.34 -10.00
N LEU A 532 -10.91 8.38 -10.91
CA LEU A 532 -10.50 8.67 -12.28
C LEU A 532 -11.50 9.58 -13.00
N PRO A 533 -11.04 10.63 -13.71
CA PRO A 533 -11.91 11.59 -14.40
C PRO A 533 -12.96 10.97 -15.33
N VAL A 534 -12.62 9.86 -15.99
CA VAL A 534 -13.52 9.15 -16.91
C VAL A 534 -14.82 8.70 -16.24
N LEU A 535 -14.81 8.41 -14.93
CA LEU A 535 -16.02 8.04 -14.19
C LEU A 535 -16.93 9.25 -13.97
N TRP A 536 -16.36 10.40 -13.60
CA TRP A 536 -17.12 11.65 -13.47
C TRP A 536 -17.75 12.06 -14.81
N GLU A 537 -17.02 11.91 -15.91
CA GLU A 537 -17.51 12.20 -17.25
C GLU A 537 -18.65 11.29 -17.70
N VAL A 538 -18.66 10.03 -17.26
CA VAL A 538 -19.77 9.11 -17.50
C VAL A 538 -20.98 9.45 -16.63
N LEU A 539 -20.75 9.83 -15.37
CA LEU A 539 -21.80 10.22 -14.42
C LEU A 539 -22.45 11.57 -14.74
N ASP A 540 -21.77 12.48 -15.44
CA ASP A 540 -22.32 13.77 -15.87
C ASP A 540 -23.26 13.64 -17.08
N ARG A 541 -23.42 12.44 -17.64
CA ARG A 541 -24.30 12.21 -18.78
C ARG A 541 -25.77 12.07 -18.35
N PRO A 542 -26.75 12.46 -19.19
CA PRO A 542 -28.17 12.30 -18.88
C PRO A 542 -28.56 10.86 -18.53
N GLU A 543 -27.93 9.87 -19.16
CA GLU A 543 -28.14 8.44 -18.94
C GLU A 543 -27.81 7.99 -17.50
N ALA A 544 -27.03 8.79 -16.75
CA ALA A 544 -26.72 8.52 -15.35
C ALA A 544 -27.93 8.59 -14.42
N GLY A 545 -28.98 9.31 -14.83
CA GLY A 545 -30.27 9.35 -14.14
C GLY A 545 -30.18 9.74 -12.66
N LEU A 546 -29.18 10.56 -12.29
CA LEU A 546 -28.85 10.88 -10.90
C LEU A 546 -29.97 11.69 -10.21
N ALA A 547 -30.70 11.03 -9.31
CA ALA A 547 -31.82 11.62 -8.58
C ALA A 547 -31.38 12.72 -7.59
N ALA A 548 -32.33 13.57 -7.18
CA ALA A 548 -32.08 14.50 -6.08
C ALA A 548 -31.86 13.73 -4.77
N GLY A 549 -30.81 14.08 -4.02
CA GLY A 549 -30.44 13.39 -2.78
C GLY A 549 -29.56 12.14 -2.96
N ASP A 550 -29.24 11.75 -4.21
CA ASP A 550 -28.28 10.69 -4.50
C ASP A 550 -26.87 11.11 -4.02
N PRO A 551 -26.19 10.33 -3.15
CA PRO A 551 -24.83 10.64 -2.71
C PRO A 551 -23.85 10.81 -3.87
N VAL A 552 -23.96 9.99 -4.92
CA VAL A 552 -23.10 10.07 -6.12
C VAL A 552 -23.28 11.40 -6.83
N ARG A 553 -24.51 11.90 -6.90
CA ARG A 553 -24.81 13.22 -7.47
C ARG A 553 -24.16 14.33 -6.66
N ARG A 554 -24.27 14.28 -5.33
CA ARG A 554 -23.65 15.27 -4.44
C ARG A 554 -22.14 15.33 -4.68
N GLU A 555 -21.49 14.17 -4.78
CA GLU A 555 -20.05 14.11 -5.03
C GLU A 555 -19.66 14.60 -6.43
N LEU A 556 -20.44 14.30 -7.46
CA LEU A 556 -20.24 14.83 -8.81
C LEU A 556 -20.32 16.36 -8.82
N GLU A 557 -21.34 16.95 -8.19
CA GLU A 557 -21.48 18.42 -8.13
C GLU A 557 -20.33 19.06 -7.34
N ALA A 558 -19.91 18.47 -6.22
CA ALA A 558 -18.75 18.94 -5.45
C ALA A 558 -17.45 18.85 -6.27
N TRP A 559 -17.24 17.76 -7.01
CA TRP A 559 -16.11 17.60 -7.91
C TRP A 559 -16.12 18.65 -9.03
N LYS A 560 -17.26 18.90 -9.66
CA LYS A 560 -17.40 19.91 -10.73
C LYS A 560 -17.10 21.32 -10.20
N ALA A 561 -17.58 21.65 -9.00
CA ALA A 561 -17.37 22.96 -8.39
C ALA A 561 -15.89 23.28 -8.15
N LYS A 562 -15.04 22.27 -7.92
CA LYS A 562 -13.61 22.43 -7.63
C LYS A 562 -12.71 21.59 -8.57
N ARG A 563 -13.15 21.37 -9.81
CA ARG A 563 -12.49 20.44 -10.75
C ARG A 563 -11.00 20.72 -10.92
N ALA A 564 -10.62 21.98 -11.10
CA ALA A 564 -9.23 22.37 -11.31
C ALA A 564 -8.35 22.05 -10.08
N GLU A 565 -8.87 22.27 -8.87
CA GLU A 565 -8.16 21.94 -7.62
C GLU A 565 -7.96 20.43 -7.49
N TYR A 566 -8.98 19.63 -7.76
CA TYR A 566 -8.87 18.17 -7.71
C TYR A 566 -7.93 17.61 -8.77
N LEU A 567 -7.96 18.14 -10.00
CA LEU A 567 -7.03 17.74 -11.05
C LEU A 567 -5.58 18.12 -10.70
N ALA A 568 -5.34 19.25 -10.05
CA ALA A 568 -4.00 19.65 -9.61
C ALA A 568 -3.42 18.74 -8.51
N ARG A 569 -4.26 18.06 -7.73
CA ARG A 569 -3.82 17.07 -6.73
C ARG A 569 -3.49 15.71 -7.34
N ARG A 570 -3.92 15.43 -8.57
CA ARG A 570 -3.61 14.16 -9.24
C ARG A 570 -2.18 14.14 -9.76
N PRO A 571 -1.44 13.03 -9.61
CA PRO A 571 -0.17 12.86 -10.30
C PRO A 571 -0.42 12.80 -11.80
N VAL A 572 0.59 13.20 -12.58
CA VAL A 572 0.56 12.99 -14.02
C VAL A 572 0.61 11.50 -14.33
N PHE A 573 -0.01 11.07 -15.43
CA PHE A 573 0.02 9.65 -15.79
C PHE A 573 1.45 9.17 -16.05
N SER A 574 2.15 9.82 -16.98
CA SER A 574 3.52 9.48 -17.37
C SER A 574 4.27 10.75 -17.78
N LEU A 575 5.59 10.77 -17.56
CA LEU A 575 6.45 11.87 -18.03
C LEU A 575 6.92 11.70 -19.47
N VAL A 576 6.95 10.47 -19.98
CA VAL A 576 7.47 10.15 -21.32
C VAL A 576 6.35 10.04 -22.36
N GLY A 577 5.20 10.64 -22.08
CA GLY A 577 4.07 10.71 -23.01
C GLY A 577 3.38 9.36 -23.30
N LEU A 578 3.45 8.37 -22.40
CA LEU A 578 2.61 7.19 -22.51
C LEU A 578 1.13 7.61 -22.56
N PRO A 579 0.33 7.04 -23.48
CA PRO A 579 -1.09 7.33 -23.54
C PRO A 579 -1.79 6.77 -22.30
N GLU A 580 -2.64 7.59 -21.69
CA GLU A 580 -3.54 7.13 -20.64
C GLU A 580 -4.46 6.04 -21.20
N PRO A 581 -4.55 4.86 -20.56
CA PRO A 581 -5.26 3.72 -21.14
C PRO A 581 -6.78 3.89 -21.18
N TRP A 582 -7.31 4.85 -20.40
CA TRP A 582 -8.72 5.23 -20.38
C TRP A 582 -9.12 6.29 -21.42
N LYS A 583 -8.15 6.88 -22.14
CA LYS A 583 -8.40 7.76 -23.29
C LYS A 583 -8.49 6.92 -24.57
#